data_AF-J6HRI5-F1
#
_entry.id   AF-J6HRI5-F1
#
_cell.length_a   1.000
_cell.length_b   1.000
_cell.length_c   1.000
_cell.angle_alpha   90.00
_cell.angle_beta   90.00
_cell.angle_gamma   90.00
#
_symmetry.space_group_name_H-M   'P 1'
#
loop_
_entity.id
_entity.type
_entity.pdbx_description
1 polymer ?
#
loop_
_entity_poly.entity_id
_entity_poly.type
_entity_poly.pdbx_seq_one_letter_code
_entity_poly.pdbx_strand_id
1 'polypeptide(L)'
;MFSKLKDFFCKTYPIFGYDFFIPVALYKRIEAVEGEVSPKSIRHFFSEAPYSLSKGQLQITQEADKLFFVQIAFYEEDKRETFKKEIEGYKEVFPFWTVFPHSFYGAPRWNQGYEQHYRDTFLEYWHSLSSEEQEKYMDTYHCPEDWRIWLKEYHLWCKKKELYKEKY
;
A
#
# COMPACT_ATOMS: atom_id res chain seq x y z
N MET A 1 -30.73 -37.86 -17.23
CA MET A 1 -31.24 -37.00 -16.14
C MET A 1 -30.04 -36.43 -15.40
N PHE A 2 -29.96 -35.09 -15.34
CA PHE A 2 -29.08 -34.24 -14.49
C PHE A 2 -27.58 -34.62 -14.40
N SER A 3 -26.60 -33.82 -14.80
CA SER A 3 -26.55 -32.40 -15.16
C SER A 3 -25.06 -32.10 -15.45
N LYS A 4 -24.57 -31.76 -16.65
CA LYS A 4 -24.73 -30.47 -17.36
C LYS A 4 -24.74 -29.19 -16.48
N LEU A 5 -24.14 -29.22 -15.28
CA LEU A 5 -24.00 -28.03 -14.41
C LEU A 5 -22.56 -27.67 -14.03
N LYS A 6 -21.55 -28.43 -14.47
CA LYS A 6 -20.15 -28.10 -14.13
C LYS A 6 -19.51 -27.03 -15.02
N ASP A 7 -20.16 -26.65 -16.12
CA ASP A 7 -19.60 -25.70 -17.10
C ASP A 7 -20.29 -24.32 -17.10
N PHE A 8 -21.18 -24.01 -16.15
CA PHE A 8 -22.08 -22.86 -16.30
C PHE A 8 -21.57 -21.50 -15.78
N PHE A 9 -20.45 -21.40 -15.05
CA PHE A 9 -19.91 -20.09 -14.63
C PHE A 9 -18.38 -20.07 -14.46
N CYS A 10 -17.61 -20.53 -15.45
CA CYS A 10 -16.31 -19.90 -15.67
C CYS A 10 -16.62 -18.46 -16.08
N LYS A 11 -16.42 -17.48 -15.19
CA LYS A 11 -16.71 -16.07 -15.48
C LYS A 11 -16.06 -15.69 -16.80
N THR A 12 -16.87 -15.55 -17.85
CA THR A 12 -16.46 -15.09 -19.20
C THR A 12 -16.26 -13.57 -19.24
N TYR A 13 -16.08 -12.95 -18.08
CA TYR A 13 -15.94 -11.50 -17.92
C TYR A 13 -14.50 -11.19 -17.51
N PRO A 14 -13.88 -10.14 -18.07
CA PRO A 14 -12.57 -9.68 -17.63
C PRO A 14 -12.62 -9.32 -16.14
N ILE A 15 -11.58 -9.71 -15.40
CA ILE A 15 -11.39 -9.33 -14.01
C ILE A 15 -10.35 -8.21 -13.98
N PHE A 16 -10.71 -7.08 -13.40
CA PHE A 16 -9.84 -5.92 -13.24
C PHE A 16 -9.30 -5.91 -11.81
N GLY A 17 -8.02 -6.21 -11.64
CA GLY A 17 -7.34 -6.18 -10.34
C GLY A 17 -6.92 -4.77 -9.94
N TYR A 18 -6.97 -4.48 -8.64
CA TYR A 18 -6.33 -3.32 -8.05
C TYR A 18 -5.72 -3.70 -6.71
N ASP A 19 -4.42 -3.44 -6.59
CA ASP A 19 -3.58 -3.87 -5.48
C ASP A 19 -2.94 -2.64 -4.84
N PHE A 20 -2.98 -2.55 -3.52
CA PHE A 20 -2.42 -1.42 -2.78
C PHE A 20 -2.13 -1.78 -1.32
N PHE A 21 -1.25 -1.01 -0.69
CA PHE A 21 -1.10 -1.00 0.76
C PHE A 21 -2.06 0.02 1.37
N ILE A 22 -2.72 -0.32 2.48
CA ILE A 22 -3.66 0.59 3.16
C ILE A 22 -2.92 1.88 3.58
N PRO A 23 -3.30 3.06 3.03
CA PRO A 23 -2.69 4.33 3.42
C PRO A 23 -3.09 4.75 4.83
N VAL A 24 -2.34 5.66 5.45
CA VAL A 24 -2.53 6.13 6.84
C VAL A 24 -3.93 6.67 7.07
N ALA A 25 -4.42 7.51 6.16
CA ALA A 25 -5.75 8.11 6.29
C ALA A 25 -6.86 7.06 6.24
N LEU A 26 -6.72 6.06 5.36
CA LEU A 26 -7.66 4.96 5.26
C LEU A 26 -7.58 4.04 6.48
N TYR A 27 -6.38 3.74 6.97
CA TYR A 27 -6.16 2.99 8.21
C TYR A 27 -6.93 3.63 9.38
N LYS A 28 -6.73 4.94 9.60
CA LYS A 28 -7.41 5.69 10.67
C LYS A 28 -8.92 5.72 10.48
N ARG A 29 -9.42 5.77 9.24
CA ARG A 29 -10.85 5.71 8.95
C ARG A 29 -11.44 4.34 9.29
N ILE A 30 -10.74 3.26 8.96
CA ILE A 30 -11.16 1.89 9.32
C ILE A 30 -11.16 1.74 10.84
N GLU A 31 -10.08 2.18 11.51
CA GLU A 31 -9.96 2.15 12.97
C GLU A 31 -11.09 2.93 13.65
N ALA A 32 -11.46 4.09 13.13
CA ALA A 32 -12.53 4.91 13.68
C ALA A 32 -13.93 4.28 13.53
N VAL A 33 -14.16 3.50 12.48
CA VAL A 33 -15.45 2.85 12.20
C VAL A 33 -15.57 1.51 12.92
N GLU A 34 -14.50 0.71 12.90
CA GLU A 34 -14.50 -0.68 13.37
C GLU A 34 -13.95 -0.82 14.79
N GLY A 35 -13.26 0.20 15.31
CA GLY A 35 -12.56 0.19 16.60
C GLY A 35 -11.18 -0.49 16.57
N GLU A 36 -10.90 -1.30 15.56
CA GLU A 36 -9.59 -1.95 15.33
C GLU A 36 -9.29 -2.09 13.83
N VAL A 37 -8.01 -2.29 13.50
CA VAL A 37 -7.59 -2.63 12.14
C VAL A 37 -7.03 -4.05 12.12
N SER A 38 -7.82 -4.96 11.58
CA SER A 38 -7.49 -6.38 11.39
C SER A 38 -7.98 -6.84 10.02
N PRO A 39 -7.50 -7.98 9.48
CA PRO A 39 -7.99 -8.49 8.20
C PRO A 39 -9.52 -8.72 8.19
N LYS A 40 -10.11 -8.97 9.37
CA LYS A 40 -11.56 -9.11 9.54
C LYS A 40 -12.27 -7.76 9.49
N SER A 41 -11.78 -6.75 10.21
CA SER A 41 -12.41 -5.43 10.24
C SER A 41 -12.24 -4.69 8.91
N ILE A 42 -11.09 -4.79 8.25
CA ILE A 42 -10.86 -4.27 6.88
C ILE A 42 -11.87 -4.90 5.91
N ARG A 43 -12.07 -6.23 6.00
CA ARG A 43 -13.03 -6.93 5.15
C ARG A 43 -14.46 -6.46 5.41
N HIS A 44 -14.83 -6.24 6.68
CA HIS A 44 -16.14 -5.74 7.06
C HIS A 44 -16.36 -4.31 6.54
N PHE A 45 -15.39 -3.42 6.76
CA PHE A 45 -15.41 -2.04 6.27
C PHE A 45 -15.66 -1.95 4.76
N PHE A 46 -14.98 -2.78 3.96
CA PHE A 46 -15.17 -2.81 2.51
C PHE A 46 -16.42 -3.58 2.05
N SER A 47 -17.03 -4.40 2.91
CA SER A 47 -18.32 -5.05 2.57
C SER A 47 -19.51 -4.14 2.76
N GLU A 48 -19.37 -3.07 3.55
CA GLU A 48 -20.41 -2.07 3.77
C GLU A 48 -20.45 -1.01 2.67
N ALA A 49 -21.56 -0.26 2.62
CA ALA A 49 -21.70 0.88 1.71
C ALA A 49 -20.65 1.96 2.03
N PRO A 50 -20.06 2.64 1.01
CA PRO A 50 -20.44 2.62 -0.40
C PRO A 50 -19.75 1.53 -1.24
N TYR A 51 -18.83 0.75 -0.68
CA TYR A 51 -17.99 -0.18 -1.44
C TYR A 51 -18.72 -1.47 -1.81
N SER A 52 -19.48 -2.04 -0.86
CA SER A 52 -20.32 -3.24 -1.07
C SER A 52 -19.55 -4.42 -1.70
N LEU A 53 -18.26 -4.58 -1.35
CA LEU A 53 -17.39 -5.60 -1.94
C LEU A 53 -17.66 -6.97 -1.31
N SER A 54 -17.83 -7.98 -2.15
CA SER A 54 -18.08 -9.34 -1.69
C SER A 54 -16.79 -10.00 -1.17
N LYS A 55 -16.95 -11.02 -0.30
CA LYS A 55 -15.84 -11.78 0.27
C LYS A 55 -14.86 -12.33 -0.79
N GLY A 56 -15.38 -12.74 -1.95
CA GLY A 56 -14.58 -13.30 -3.05
C GLY A 56 -13.84 -12.27 -3.90
N GLN A 57 -14.11 -10.97 -3.69
CA GLN A 57 -13.41 -9.88 -4.36
C GLN A 57 -12.22 -9.36 -3.57
N LEU A 58 -12.11 -9.70 -2.28
CA LEU A 58 -11.11 -9.13 -1.36
C LEU A 58 -10.15 -10.20 -0.85
N GLN A 59 -8.88 -10.02 -1.18
CA GLN A 59 -7.75 -10.67 -0.53
C GLN A 59 -6.99 -9.64 0.29
N ILE A 60 -6.73 -9.96 1.56
CA ILE A 60 -6.09 -9.07 2.51
C ILE A 60 -4.99 -9.88 3.19
N THR A 61 -3.76 -9.39 3.10
CA THR A 61 -2.58 -9.95 3.77
C THR A 61 -2.04 -8.92 4.75
N GLN A 62 -1.83 -9.33 5.99
CA GLN A 62 -1.09 -8.52 6.96
C GLN A 62 0.38 -8.88 6.85
N GLU A 63 1.19 -7.97 6.32
CA GLU A 63 2.62 -8.18 6.09
C GLU A 63 3.44 -7.77 7.32
N ALA A 64 2.95 -6.79 8.09
CA ALA A 64 3.61 -6.28 9.29
C ALA A 64 2.63 -5.60 10.26
N ASP A 65 3.14 -5.01 11.34
CA ASP A 65 2.33 -4.09 12.15
C ASP A 65 1.89 -2.90 11.29
N LYS A 66 0.58 -2.58 11.34
CA LYS A 66 -0.08 -1.52 10.55
C LYS A 66 0.04 -1.65 9.01
N LEU A 67 0.74 -2.66 8.51
CA LEU A 67 0.97 -2.87 7.08
C LEU A 67 0.06 -3.97 6.53
N PHE A 68 -0.97 -3.52 5.81
CA PHE A 68 -1.94 -4.40 5.17
C PHE A 68 -1.86 -4.23 3.66
N PHE A 69 -1.61 -5.33 2.95
CA PHE A 69 -1.69 -5.40 1.50
C PHE A 69 -3.08 -5.92 1.10
N VAL A 70 -3.77 -5.17 0.24
CA VAL A 70 -5.13 -5.44 -0.20
C VAL A 70 -5.15 -5.60 -1.70
N GLN A 71 -5.73 -6.70 -2.16
CA GLN A 71 -5.96 -6.99 -3.57
C GLN A 71 -7.46 -7.11 -3.80
N ILE A 72 -7.95 -6.35 -4.77
CA ILE A 72 -9.38 -6.26 -5.06
C ILE A 72 -9.66 -6.66 -6.51
N ALA A 73 -10.60 -7.57 -6.69
CA ALA A 73 -11.11 -7.96 -7.99
C ALA A 73 -12.41 -7.21 -8.33
N PHE A 74 -12.38 -6.44 -9.41
CA PHE A 74 -13.55 -5.78 -9.98
C PHE A 74 -14.03 -6.51 -11.23
N TYR A 75 -15.35 -6.56 -11.43
CA TYR A 75 -15.98 -7.12 -12.63
C TYR A 75 -16.37 -6.03 -13.65
N GLU A 76 -16.22 -4.76 -13.26
CA GLU A 76 -16.50 -3.58 -14.10
C GLU A 76 -15.30 -2.63 -13.99
N GLU A 77 -14.77 -2.21 -15.14
CA GLU A 77 -13.58 -1.34 -15.22
C GLU A 77 -13.85 0.04 -14.61
N ASP A 78 -15.01 0.64 -14.89
CA ASP A 78 -15.39 1.95 -14.37
C ASP A 78 -15.45 1.98 -12.83
N LYS A 79 -15.88 0.87 -12.21
CA LYS A 79 -15.86 0.72 -10.75
C LYS A 79 -14.43 0.65 -10.22
N ARG A 80 -13.54 -0.08 -10.91
CA ARG A 80 -12.12 -0.14 -10.58
C ARG A 80 -11.48 1.24 -10.67
N GLU A 81 -11.74 1.99 -11.74
CA GLU A 81 -11.20 3.34 -11.94
C GLU A 81 -11.71 4.34 -10.90
N THR A 82 -13.00 4.28 -10.57
CA THR A 82 -13.58 5.13 -9.53
C THR A 82 -12.96 4.83 -8.17
N PHE A 83 -12.85 3.55 -7.82
CA PHE A 83 -12.21 3.10 -6.58
C PHE A 83 -10.74 3.51 -6.53
N LYS A 84 -9.98 3.26 -7.61
CA LYS A 84 -8.57 3.63 -7.72
C LYS A 84 -8.36 5.12 -7.48
N LYS A 85 -9.16 6.00 -8.11
CA LYS A 85 -9.09 7.45 -7.90
C LYS A 85 -9.37 7.86 -6.46
N GLU A 86 -10.33 7.20 -5.81
CA GLU A 86 -10.60 7.43 -4.39
C GLU A 86 -9.38 7.05 -3.53
N ILE A 87 -8.84 5.84 -3.74
CA ILE A 87 -7.69 5.35 -2.97
C ILE A 87 -6.44 6.20 -3.20
N GLU A 88 -6.17 6.62 -4.44
CA GLU A 88 -5.08 7.53 -4.79
C GLU A 88 -5.23 8.92 -4.15
N GLY A 89 -6.43 9.28 -3.68
CA GLY A 89 -6.64 10.45 -2.84
C GLY A 89 -5.94 10.35 -1.47
N TYR A 90 -5.69 9.14 -0.97
CA TYR A 90 -4.97 8.88 0.26
C TYR A 90 -3.51 8.53 -0.03
N LYS A 91 -2.66 9.54 -0.15
CA LYS A 91 -1.26 9.35 -0.58
C LYS A 91 -0.31 8.92 0.55
N GLU A 92 -0.59 9.32 1.78
CA GLU A 92 0.32 9.11 2.91
C GLU A 92 0.36 7.63 3.31
N VAL A 93 1.53 7.01 3.21
CA VAL A 93 1.81 5.64 3.69
C VAL A 93 2.54 5.68 5.03
N PHE A 94 2.57 4.57 5.78
CA PHE A 94 3.34 4.50 7.02
C PHE A 94 4.85 4.39 6.72
N PRO A 95 5.74 4.93 7.56
CA PRO A 95 7.16 4.76 7.30
C PRO A 95 7.66 3.38 7.72
N PHE A 96 8.76 2.95 7.13
CA PHE A 96 9.38 1.66 7.42
C PHE A 96 9.65 1.43 8.90
N TRP A 97 10.17 2.42 9.62
CA TRP A 97 10.47 2.27 11.05
C TRP A 97 9.21 2.14 11.92
N THR A 98 8.04 2.47 11.39
CA THR A 98 6.76 2.18 12.05
C THR A 98 6.31 0.75 11.79
N VAL A 99 6.35 0.29 10.54
CA VAL A 99 5.82 -1.03 10.16
C VAL A 99 6.83 -2.18 10.38
N PHE A 100 8.11 -1.86 10.38
CA PHE A 100 9.24 -2.78 10.57
C PHE A 100 10.22 -2.22 11.62
N PRO A 101 9.82 -2.02 12.89
CA PRO A 101 10.64 -1.34 13.90
C PRO A 101 11.95 -2.07 14.23
N HIS A 102 12.05 -3.36 13.90
CA HIS A 102 13.24 -4.19 14.11
C HIS A 102 14.05 -4.44 12.83
N SER A 103 13.61 -3.88 11.71
CA SER A 103 14.33 -3.94 10.43
C SER A 103 14.96 -2.59 10.12
N PHE A 104 16.13 -2.61 9.51
CA PHE A 104 16.85 -1.41 9.10
C PHE A 104 17.38 -1.60 7.68
N TYR A 105 17.74 -0.50 7.02
CA TYR A 105 18.31 -0.53 5.69
C TYR A 105 19.58 -1.41 5.68
N GLY A 106 19.65 -2.37 4.75
CA GLY A 106 20.79 -3.29 4.67
C GLY A 106 20.67 -4.56 5.54
N ALA A 107 19.58 -4.74 6.30
CA ALA A 107 19.25 -6.04 6.85
C ALA A 107 19.13 -7.09 5.72
N PRO A 108 19.48 -8.38 5.93
CA PRO A 108 19.51 -9.38 4.85
C PRO A 108 18.21 -9.54 4.06
N ARG A 109 17.05 -9.22 4.65
CA ARG A 109 15.72 -9.32 4.02
C ARG A 109 15.16 -7.99 3.52
N TRP A 110 15.86 -6.87 3.77
CA TRP A 110 15.41 -5.52 3.42
C TRP A 110 15.00 -5.34 1.95
N ASN A 111 15.66 -6.07 1.05
CA ASN A 111 15.43 -6.03 -0.40
C ASN A 111 14.87 -7.35 -0.94
N GLN A 112 14.05 -8.06 -0.15
CA GLN A 112 13.40 -9.29 -0.59
C GLN A 112 11.93 -9.27 -0.17
N GLY A 113 11.06 -9.99 -0.89
CA GLY A 113 9.67 -10.19 -0.48
C GLY A 113 8.83 -8.91 -0.42
N TYR A 114 7.93 -8.85 0.57
CA TYR A 114 7.03 -7.72 0.78
C TYR A 114 7.78 -6.46 1.23
N GLU A 115 8.95 -6.60 1.86
CA GLU A 115 9.79 -5.46 2.26
C GLU A 115 10.26 -4.67 1.04
N GLN A 116 10.71 -5.37 -0.01
CA GLN A 116 11.09 -4.73 -1.26
C GLN A 116 9.89 -4.06 -1.94
N HIS A 117 8.74 -4.74 -1.99
CA HIS A 117 7.54 -4.20 -2.60
C HIS A 117 7.08 -2.92 -1.87
N TYR A 118 7.00 -2.98 -0.54
CA TYR A 118 6.65 -1.82 0.26
C TYR A 118 7.70 -0.71 0.14
N ARG A 119 8.97 -1.07 -0.06
CA ARG A 119 10.03 -0.09 -0.22
C ARG A 119 9.83 0.78 -1.43
N ASP A 120 9.45 0.18 -2.55
CA ASP A 120 9.21 0.92 -3.78
C ASP A 120 7.99 1.84 -3.60
N THR A 121 6.91 1.36 -2.95
CA THR A 121 5.74 2.18 -2.60
C THR A 121 6.08 3.36 -1.67
N PHE A 122 6.85 3.11 -0.61
CA PHE A 122 7.25 4.15 0.33
C PHE A 122 8.15 5.19 -0.33
N LEU A 123 9.14 4.76 -1.12
CA LEU A 123 10.05 5.69 -1.78
C LEU A 123 9.35 6.52 -2.85
N GLU A 124 8.37 5.96 -3.56
CA GLU A 124 7.51 6.72 -4.48
C GLU A 124 6.77 7.85 -3.75
N TYR A 125 6.13 7.53 -2.61
CA TYR A 125 5.49 8.55 -1.78
C TYR A 125 6.51 9.58 -1.24
N TRP A 126 7.62 9.11 -0.68
CA TRP A 126 8.68 9.96 -0.10
C TRP A 126 9.22 10.96 -1.11
N HIS A 127 9.48 10.54 -2.35
CA HIS A 127 9.96 11.41 -3.42
C HIS A 127 8.91 12.39 -3.94
N SER A 128 7.62 12.12 -3.72
CA SER A 128 6.55 13.07 -4.05
C SER A 128 6.48 14.26 -3.07
N LEU A 129 7.11 14.15 -1.90
CA LEU A 129 7.12 15.18 -0.87
C LEU A 129 8.23 16.21 -1.09
N SER A 130 7.93 17.47 -0.75
CA SER A 130 8.94 18.51 -0.60
C SER A 130 9.84 18.25 0.62
N SER A 131 10.99 18.92 0.71
CA SER A 131 11.90 18.76 1.86
C SER A 131 11.26 19.14 3.20
N GLU A 132 10.40 20.18 3.22
CA GLU A 132 9.68 20.58 4.44
C GLU A 132 8.66 19.51 4.86
N GLU A 133 7.93 18.92 3.91
CA GLU A 133 6.99 17.84 4.17
C GLU A 133 7.70 16.56 4.64
N GLN A 134 8.86 16.25 4.06
CA GLN A 134 9.72 15.14 4.48
C GLN A 134 10.16 15.29 5.94
N GLU A 135 10.60 16.48 6.36
CA GLU A 135 10.98 16.77 7.74
C GLU A 135 9.78 16.61 8.69
N LYS A 136 8.66 17.23 8.37
CA LYS A 136 7.42 17.11 9.15
C LYS A 136 6.95 15.66 9.27
N TYR A 137 7.04 14.89 8.19
CA TYR A 137 6.68 13.48 8.17
C TYR A 137 7.61 12.66 9.07
N MET A 138 8.93 12.87 8.98
CA MET A 138 9.90 12.22 9.87
C MET A 138 9.64 12.55 11.34
N ASP A 139 9.31 13.80 11.67
CA ASP A 139 9.02 14.21 13.04
C ASP A 139 7.71 13.61 13.55
N THR A 140 6.68 13.59 12.71
CA THR A 140 5.35 13.00 13.03
C THR A 140 5.47 11.52 13.39
N TYR A 141 6.34 10.78 12.70
CA TYR A 141 6.53 9.35 12.92
C TYR A 141 7.77 9.03 13.77
N HIS A 142 8.36 10.00 14.45
CA HIS A 142 9.54 9.81 15.32
C HIS A 142 10.67 9.04 14.63
N CYS A 143 11.04 9.46 13.43
CA CYS A 143 12.05 8.81 12.59
C CYS A 143 13.38 8.62 13.34
N PRO A 144 13.87 7.37 13.50
CA PRO A 144 15.17 7.07 14.09
C PRO A 144 16.32 7.71 13.33
N GLU A 145 17.39 8.05 14.03
CA GLU A 145 18.53 8.76 13.43
C GLU A 145 19.16 7.99 12.26
N ASP A 146 19.29 6.67 12.38
CA ASP A 146 19.83 5.82 11.30
C ASP A 146 19.01 5.95 10.01
N TRP A 147 17.68 6.00 10.13
CA TRP A 147 16.78 6.21 8.98
C TRP A 147 16.90 7.62 8.42
N ARG A 148 17.04 8.64 9.28
CA ARG A 148 17.27 10.03 8.84
C ARG A 148 18.56 10.15 8.04
N ILE A 149 19.64 9.53 8.51
CA ILE A 149 20.93 9.50 7.82
C ILE A 149 20.79 8.82 6.46
N TRP A 150 20.20 7.61 6.43
CA TRP A 150 20.02 6.88 5.19
C TRP A 150 19.18 7.63 4.15
N LEU A 151 18.07 8.25 4.55
CA LEU A 151 17.23 9.03 3.63
C LEU A 151 17.98 10.23 3.03
N LYS A 152 18.83 10.89 3.82
CA LYS A 152 19.70 11.98 3.32
C LYS A 152 20.73 11.48 2.31
N GLU A 153 21.41 10.37 2.62
CA GLU A 153 22.39 9.76 1.72
C GLU A 153 21.74 9.28 0.41
N TYR A 154 20.56 8.66 0.52
CA TYR A 154 19.79 8.19 -0.62
C TYR A 154 19.38 9.33 -1.55
N HIS A 155 18.93 10.47 -1.00
CA HIS A 155 18.64 11.68 -1.78
C HIS A 155 19.86 12.21 -2.54
N LEU A 156 21.02 12.27 -1.88
CA LEU A 156 22.27 12.69 -2.51
C LEU A 156 22.68 11.74 -3.65
N TRP A 157 22.48 10.43 -3.46
CA TRP A 157 22.74 9.44 -4.48
C TRP A 157 21.81 9.59 -5.70
N CYS A 158 20.50 9.80 -5.49
CA CYS A 158 19.55 10.04 -6.58
C CYS A 158 19.94 11.26 -7.42
N LYS A 159 20.25 12.39 -6.78
CA LYS A 159 20.71 13.62 -7.46
C LYS A 159 21.96 13.39 -8.31
N LYS A 160 22.96 12.67 -7.77
CA LYS A 160 24.17 12.32 -8.52
C LYS A 160 23.82 11.49 -9.75
N LYS A 161 22.94 10.51 -9.62
CA LYS A 161 22.54 9.62 -10.71
C LYS A 161 21.84 10.36 -11.85
N GLU A 162 20.99 11.34 -11.55
CA GLU A 162 20.35 12.20 -12.55
C GLU A 162 21.39 13.04 -13.32
N LEU A 163 22.33 13.67 -12.62
CA LEU A 163 23.43 14.43 -13.23
C LEU A 163 24.31 13.59 -14.18
N TYR A 164 24.48 12.30 -13.89
CA TYR A 164 25.20 11.39 -14.78
C TYR A 164 24.37 10.97 -16.00
N LYS A 165 23.04 10.87 -15.89
CA LYS A 165 22.17 10.56 -17.03
C LYS A 165 22.05 11.72 -18.02
N GLU A 166 22.21 12.96 -17.57
CA GLU A 166 22.17 14.14 -18.45
C GLU A 166 23.49 14.39 -19.21
N LYS A 167 24.58 13.72 -18.80
CA LYS A 167 25.91 13.87 -19.40
C LYS A 167 26.20 12.92 -20.57
N TYR A 168 25.29 11.98 -20.86
CA TYR A 168 25.42 10.98 -21.91
C TYR A 168 24.11 10.85 -22.70
#